data_AF-A0A7V2G4T4-F1
#
_entry.id   AF-A0A7V2G4T4-F1
#
_cell.length_a   1.000
_cell.length_b   1.000
_cell.length_c   1.000
_cell.angle_alpha   90.00
_cell.angle_beta   90.00
_cell.angle_gamma   90.00
#
_symmetry.space_group_name_H-M   'P 1'
#
loop_
_entity.id
_entity.type
_entity.pdbx_description
1 polymer ?
#
loop_
_entity_poly.entity_id
_entity_poly.type
_entity_poly.pdbx_seq_one_letter_code
_entity_poly.pdbx_strand_id
1 'polypeptide(L)'
;MVTHRRCVGRDIIRRERQKSNSGIGCFSPVAFRIGVGNLAFSMRILTRLVLVVAVLGTLASCMPWRRSKPAAEAIPAGPGRLVVSWLGHGCFLVTSSIGISVLTDPFSPKAVGYSYPRALRADVVLTSNESELANYVEPVGGNPLLLRSRLAAGVTRANGILFRGVPFGSAEDAGDGSGVNVAFAWTLDGIRFAHLGSPKRVPFPEELAQLGGADIVFVPVGGALSREQIDPLLDRMGARIAVPMAYRTPKATRPGIGSIDPFLAGRTNVTRLAEPGFSLSPGGLPETPAIFVPALP
;
A
#
# COMPACT_ATOMS: atom_id res chain seq x y z
N MET A 1 -23.77 -61.41 -33.36
CA MET A 1 -25.10 -60.91 -33.80
C MET A 1 -24.91 -59.43 -34.17
N VAL A 2 -24.77 -59.06 -35.45
CA VAL A 2 -25.87 -58.78 -36.41
C VAL A 2 -26.74 -57.64 -35.83
N THR A 3 -26.85 -56.40 -36.34
CA THR A 3 -26.58 -55.81 -37.67
C THR A 3 -26.84 -54.29 -37.67
N HIS A 4 -26.14 -53.54 -38.55
CA HIS A 4 -26.57 -52.40 -39.42
C HIS A 4 -27.12 -51.07 -38.82
N ARG A 5 -26.89 -49.83 -39.33
CA ARG A 5 -26.39 -49.19 -40.59
C ARG A 5 -25.65 -47.86 -40.23
N ARG A 6 -24.54 -47.41 -40.82
CA ARG A 6 -24.32 -46.69 -42.13
C ARG A 6 -25.32 -45.54 -42.37
N CYS A 7 -24.97 -44.28 -42.69
CA CYS A 7 -24.08 -43.73 -43.75
C CYS A 7 -23.78 -42.20 -43.49
N VAL A 8 -22.56 -41.69 -43.71
CA VAL A 8 -22.03 -40.93 -44.90
C VAL A 8 -22.56 -39.48 -45.02
N GLY A 9 -21.73 -38.45 -44.85
CA GLY A 9 -21.01 -37.70 -45.91
C GLY A 9 -21.83 -36.44 -46.31
N ARG A 10 -21.32 -35.28 -46.73
CA ARG A 10 -20.07 -34.85 -47.38
C ARG A 10 -20.05 -33.31 -47.39
N ASP A 11 -18.87 -32.77 -47.68
CA ASP A 11 -18.57 -31.38 -48.07
C ASP A 11 -19.55 -30.74 -49.09
N ILE A 12 -19.55 -29.40 -49.22
CA ILE A 12 -19.19 -28.70 -50.48
C ILE A 12 -19.28 -27.15 -50.34
N ILE A 13 -18.29 -26.55 -50.99
CA ILE A 13 -17.97 -25.15 -51.32
C ILE A 13 -18.97 -24.51 -52.32
N ARG A 14 -19.28 -23.20 -52.17
CA ARG A 14 -19.47 -22.18 -53.25
C ARG A 14 -19.86 -20.83 -52.61
N ARG A 15 -19.12 -19.71 -52.74
CA ARG A 15 -18.87 -18.77 -53.88
C ARG A 15 -20.13 -18.21 -54.57
N GLU A 16 -20.36 -16.90 -54.40
CA GLU A 16 -20.68 -15.84 -55.41
C GLU A 16 -21.01 -14.51 -54.64
N ARG A 17 -20.33 -13.35 -54.81
CA ARG A 17 -20.33 -12.34 -55.93
C ARG A 17 -21.76 -12.01 -56.39
N GLN A 18 -22.26 -10.78 -56.61
CA GLN A 18 -21.71 -9.45 -56.84
C GLN A 18 -22.91 -8.47 -56.98
N LYS A 19 -22.74 -7.16 -56.70
CA LYS A 19 -23.26 -5.96 -57.44
C LYS A 19 -23.04 -4.72 -56.54
N SER A 20 -22.08 -3.83 -56.82
CA SER A 20 -22.04 -2.80 -57.87
C SER A 20 -23.13 -1.73 -57.71
N ASN A 21 -22.77 -0.54 -57.21
CA ASN A 21 -23.05 0.68 -57.99
C ASN A 21 -22.06 1.82 -57.69
N SER A 22 -21.81 2.55 -58.76
CA SER A 22 -20.81 3.56 -59.06
C SER A 22 -21.12 4.97 -58.53
N GLY A 23 -20.06 5.76 -58.30
CA GLY A 23 -20.15 7.20 -58.07
C GLY A 23 -18.77 7.87 -58.14
N ILE A 24 -18.23 8.00 -59.35
CA ILE A 24 -17.06 8.84 -59.67
C ILE A 24 -17.58 10.27 -59.89
N GLY A 25 -17.00 11.25 -59.18
CA GLY A 25 -17.32 12.67 -59.34
C GLY A 25 -16.05 13.52 -59.22
N CYS A 26 -15.77 14.26 -60.29
CA CYS A 26 -14.55 15.00 -60.61
C CYS A 26 -14.00 15.95 -59.53
N PHE A 27 -12.68 15.93 -59.42
CA PHE A 27 -11.86 17.07 -58.98
C PHE A 27 -11.92 18.20 -60.01
N SER A 28 -12.08 19.44 -59.54
CA SER A 28 -11.74 20.65 -60.30
C SER A 28 -11.14 21.69 -59.34
N PRO A 29 -10.06 22.40 -59.72
CA PRO A 29 -9.29 23.24 -58.81
C PRO A 29 -9.90 24.65 -58.73
N VAL A 30 -10.16 25.14 -57.53
CA VAL A 30 -10.49 26.57 -57.34
C VAL A 30 -9.20 27.34 -57.11
N ALA A 31 -8.99 28.30 -58.00
CA ALA A 31 -7.79 29.08 -58.17
C ALA A 31 -7.44 29.95 -56.94
N PHE A 32 -6.15 29.94 -56.65
CA PHE A 32 -5.41 30.82 -55.76
C PHE A 32 -5.49 32.26 -56.28
N ARG A 33 -6.09 33.19 -55.53
CA ARG A 33 -5.99 34.64 -55.77
C ARG A 33 -5.14 35.26 -54.67
N ILE A 34 -3.91 35.60 -55.02
CA ILE A 34 -2.98 36.38 -54.20
C ILE A 34 -3.44 37.83 -54.27
N GLY A 35 -3.98 38.34 -53.16
CA GLY A 35 -4.21 39.77 -52.97
C GLY A 35 -2.92 40.44 -52.53
N VAL A 36 -2.30 41.20 -53.43
CA VAL A 36 -1.22 42.14 -53.10
C VAL A 36 -1.86 43.37 -52.47
N GLY A 37 -1.69 43.52 -51.16
CA GLY A 37 -2.23 44.63 -50.37
C GLY A 37 -1.14 45.34 -49.57
N ASN A 38 -0.55 46.35 -50.19
CA ASN A 38 0.15 47.54 -49.71
C ASN A 38 0.80 47.60 -48.31
N LEU A 39 2.11 47.89 -48.37
CA LEU A 39 2.93 48.64 -47.43
C LEU A 39 2.16 49.72 -46.64
N ALA A 40 2.32 49.71 -45.30
CA ALA A 40 2.70 50.87 -44.47
C ALA A 40 2.52 50.52 -42.97
N PHE A 41 3.46 49.77 -42.39
CA PHE A 41 3.47 49.53 -40.94
C PHE A 41 4.17 50.71 -40.24
N SER A 42 3.37 51.63 -39.71
CA SER A 42 3.83 52.85 -39.05
C SER A 42 4.42 52.56 -37.65
N MET A 43 5.70 52.85 -37.51
CA MET A 43 6.59 52.56 -36.39
C MET A 43 6.39 53.54 -35.21
N ARG A 44 5.16 53.63 -34.66
CA ARG A 44 4.81 54.59 -33.58
C ARG A 44 4.03 54.03 -32.40
N ILE A 45 3.83 52.71 -32.29
CA ILE A 45 3.10 52.09 -31.17
C ILE A 45 4.05 51.40 -30.15
N LEU A 46 5.35 51.31 -30.45
CA LEU A 46 6.31 50.62 -29.57
C LEU A 46 6.92 51.49 -28.46
N THR A 47 6.63 52.80 -28.41
CA THR A 47 7.28 53.72 -27.45
C THR A 47 6.39 54.10 -26.26
N ARG A 48 5.15 53.61 -26.18
CA ARG A 48 4.24 53.87 -25.04
C ARG A 48 4.06 52.69 -24.06
N LEU A 49 4.63 51.52 -24.35
CA LEU A 49 4.48 50.35 -23.47
C LEU A 49 5.59 50.21 -22.41
N VAL A 50 6.69 50.97 -22.51
CA VAL A 50 7.86 50.84 -21.62
C VAL A 50 7.70 51.64 -20.32
N LEU A 51 6.74 52.58 -20.23
CA LEU A 51 6.61 53.46 -19.06
C LEU A 51 5.58 53.01 -18.00
N VAL A 52 4.80 51.95 -18.23
CA VAL A 52 3.78 51.47 -17.26
C VAL A 52 4.29 50.32 -16.38
N VAL A 53 5.39 49.66 -16.76
CA VAL A 53 5.96 48.53 -15.98
C VAL A 53 6.87 49.00 -14.82
N ALA A 54 7.25 50.28 -14.76
CA ALA A 54 8.20 50.79 -13.76
C ALA A 54 7.57 51.33 -12.45
N VAL A 55 6.24 51.27 -12.26
CA VAL A 55 5.57 51.86 -11.07
C VAL A 55 4.79 50.84 -10.21
N LEU A 56 4.76 49.55 -10.59
CA LEU A 56 4.14 48.48 -9.78
C LEU A 56 5.16 47.59 -9.04
N GLY A 57 6.40 48.07 -8.87
CA GLY A 57 7.53 47.30 -8.34
C GLY A 57 7.89 47.53 -6.86
N THR A 58 7.07 48.22 -6.06
CA THR A 58 7.48 48.63 -4.69
C THR A 58 6.42 48.51 -3.61
N LEU A 59 5.50 47.53 -3.65
CA LEU A 59 4.60 47.25 -2.52
C LEU A 59 4.26 45.75 -2.41
N ALA A 60 5.18 44.94 -1.86
CA ALA A 60 4.85 43.71 -1.11
C ALA A 60 6.08 43.08 -0.41
N SER A 61 7.04 43.87 0.07
CA SER A 61 8.01 43.40 1.06
C SER A 61 7.38 43.50 2.45
N CYS A 62 6.58 42.48 2.81
CA CYS A 62 6.25 42.10 4.20
C CYS A 62 5.26 40.92 4.19
N MET A 63 5.60 39.83 3.48
CA MET A 63 5.04 38.53 3.85
C MET A 63 5.98 37.95 4.91
N PRO A 64 5.52 37.71 6.15
CA PRO A 64 6.33 36.96 7.11
C PRO A 64 6.55 35.59 6.49
N TRP A 65 7.79 35.32 6.12
CA TRP A 65 8.24 34.03 5.66
C TRP A 65 7.89 33.03 6.75
N ARG A 66 6.76 32.36 6.57
CA ARG A 66 6.25 31.36 7.48
C ARG A 66 7.26 30.21 7.38
N ARG A 67 8.19 30.15 8.34
CA ARG A 67 9.03 28.98 8.56
C ARG A 67 8.08 27.79 8.65
N SER A 68 8.01 26.99 7.59
CA SER A 68 7.45 25.66 7.67
C SER A 68 8.25 24.96 8.76
N LYS A 69 7.56 24.52 9.82
CA LYS A 69 8.15 23.57 10.77
C LYS A 69 8.82 22.48 9.93
N PRO A 70 10.09 22.12 10.21
CA PRO A 70 10.70 20.99 9.52
C PRO A 70 9.73 19.82 9.62
N ALA A 71 9.56 19.13 8.49
CA ALA A 71 8.96 17.80 8.43
C ALA A 71 9.48 17.02 9.64
N ALA A 72 8.59 16.33 10.36
CA ALA A 72 9.00 15.45 11.45
C ALA A 72 10.02 14.46 10.89
N GLU A 73 11.29 14.76 11.13
CA GLU A 73 12.43 13.99 10.72
C GLU A 73 12.36 12.67 11.47
N ALA A 74 12.60 11.56 10.77
CA ALA A 74 12.61 10.24 11.39
C ALA A 74 13.55 10.31 12.59
N ILE A 75 13.01 10.20 13.80
CA ILE A 75 13.80 10.24 15.02
C ILE A 75 14.78 9.08 14.89
N PRO A 76 16.11 9.30 14.79
CA PRO A 76 17.04 8.19 14.84
C PRO A 76 16.81 7.49 16.17
N ALA A 77 16.31 6.26 16.08
CA ALA A 77 16.25 5.38 17.21
C ALA A 77 17.69 5.26 17.69
N GLY A 78 18.01 5.76 18.90
CA GLY A 78 19.39 5.87 19.38
C GLY A 78 20.20 4.57 19.20
N PRO A 79 21.54 4.62 19.31
CA PRO A 79 22.41 3.52 18.91
C PRO A 79 21.92 2.16 19.43
N GLY A 80 21.65 1.24 18.50
CA GLY A 80 21.22 -0.14 18.80
C GLY A 80 19.75 -0.32 19.21
N ARG A 81 18.89 0.69 19.04
CA ARG A 81 17.43 0.55 19.21
C ARG A 81 16.72 0.69 17.88
N LEU A 82 15.70 -0.12 17.67
CA LEU A 82 14.73 0.09 16.59
C LEU A 82 13.46 0.72 17.18
N VAL A 83 12.68 1.41 16.34
CA VAL A 83 11.39 2.01 16.71
C VAL A 83 10.29 1.40 15.85
N VAL A 84 9.19 1.01 16.49
CA VAL A 84 7.93 0.61 15.84
C VAL A 84 6.91 1.70 16.13
N SER A 85 6.33 2.29 15.09
CA SER A 85 5.26 3.28 15.20
C SER A 85 4.00 2.76 14.51
N TRP A 86 2.90 2.67 15.23
CA TRP A 86 1.58 2.37 14.69
C TRP A 86 0.94 3.64 14.13
N LEU A 87 0.67 3.65 12.83
CA LEU A 87 0.03 4.78 12.14
C LEU A 87 -1.49 4.61 12.01
N GLY A 88 -2.02 3.49 12.51
CA GLY A 88 -3.43 3.13 12.47
C GLY A 88 -3.71 1.91 11.61
N HIS A 89 -4.85 1.26 11.84
CA HIS A 89 -5.25 0.04 11.14
C HIS A 89 -4.17 -1.06 11.17
N GLY A 90 -3.69 -1.52 10.02
CA GLY A 90 -2.54 -2.44 9.87
C GLY A 90 -1.23 -1.72 9.51
N CYS A 91 -1.18 -0.39 9.60
CA CYS A 91 -0.04 0.38 9.16
C CYS A 91 0.98 0.60 10.28
N PHE A 92 2.17 0.03 10.12
CA PHE A 92 3.29 0.19 11.03
C PHE A 92 4.51 0.71 10.27
N LEU A 93 5.19 1.69 10.86
CA LEU A 93 6.50 2.14 10.42
C LEU A 93 7.56 1.56 11.38
N VAL A 94 8.37 0.64 10.87
CA VAL A 94 9.45 -0.01 11.60
C VAL A 94 10.77 0.59 11.14
N THR A 95 11.43 1.34 12.01
CA THR A 95 12.67 2.07 11.73
C THR A 95 13.83 1.45 12.50
N SER A 96 14.87 1.03 11.79
CA SER A 96 16.12 0.53 12.36
C SER A 96 16.91 1.62 13.08
N SER A 97 17.87 1.20 13.88
CA SER A 97 18.88 2.05 14.54
C SER A 97 19.73 2.86 13.58
N ILE A 98 19.86 2.41 12.31
CA ILE A 98 20.60 3.13 11.26
C ILE A 98 19.68 3.95 10.33
N GLY A 99 18.38 4.02 10.64
CA GLY A 99 17.42 4.86 9.92
C GLY A 99 16.72 4.21 8.73
N ILE A 100 17.07 2.96 8.34
CA ILE A 100 16.29 2.20 7.34
C ILE A 100 14.90 1.91 7.89
N SER A 101 13.87 2.14 7.06
CA SER A 101 12.47 2.11 7.44
C SER A 101 11.62 1.20 6.54
N VAL A 102 10.79 0.38 7.18
CA VAL A 102 9.81 -0.51 6.53
C VAL A 102 8.42 -0.09 6.95
N LEU A 103 7.57 0.24 5.98
CA LEU A 103 6.18 0.60 6.18
C LEU A 103 5.27 -0.56 5.75
N THR A 104 4.32 -0.96 6.60
CA THR A 104 3.33 -1.99 6.27
C THR A 104 1.98 -1.37 5.95
N ASP A 105 1.22 -2.01 5.05
CA ASP A 105 -0.19 -1.79 4.76
C ASP A 105 -0.68 -0.33 4.88
N PRO A 106 -0.11 0.62 4.12
CA PRO A 106 -0.64 1.98 4.10
C PRO A 106 -2.07 1.96 3.58
N PHE A 107 -2.97 2.59 4.34
CA PHE A 107 -4.40 2.69 4.09
C PHE A 107 -4.83 4.07 3.57
N SER A 108 -6.00 4.13 2.95
CA SER A 108 -6.69 5.38 2.60
C SER A 108 -7.26 6.07 3.84
N PRO A 109 -6.85 7.31 4.17
CA PRO A 109 -7.41 8.07 5.30
C PRO A 109 -8.94 8.18 5.26
N LYS A 110 -9.52 8.29 4.06
CA LYS A 110 -10.98 8.33 3.87
C LYS A 110 -11.67 7.02 4.24
N ALA A 111 -11.00 5.89 4.01
CA ALA A 111 -11.57 4.56 4.25
C ALA A 111 -11.54 4.16 5.74
N VAL A 112 -10.57 4.66 6.51
CA VAL A 112 -10.36 4.21 7.90
C VAL A 112 -10.53 5.32 8.94
N GLY A 113 -10.32 6.59 8.59
CA GLY A 113 -10.46 7.73 9.51
C GLY A 113 -9.19 8.16 10.24
N TYR A 114 -8.08 7.42 10.11
CA TYR A 114 -6.77 7.85 10.60
C TYR A 114 -6.09 8.82 9.63
N SER A 115 -5.12 9.58 10.14
CA SER A 115 -4.31 10.52 9.34
C SER A 115 -2.83 10.19 9.44
N TYR A 116 -2.10 10.40 8.35
CA TYR A 116 -0.65 10.24 8.34
C TYR A 116 0.07 11.45 8.92
N PRO A 117 1.30 11.24 9.45
CA PRO A 117 2.25 12.33 9.63
C PRO A 117 2.49 13.09 8.32
N ARG A 118 2.66 14.41 8.38
CA ARG A 118 2.80 15.27 7.18
C ARG A 118 3.95 14.89 6.24
N ALA A 119 4.97 14.22 6.75
CA ALA A 119 6.16 13.84 6.02
C ALA A 119 6.46 12.36 6.21
N LEU A 120 5.46 11.51 5.95
CA LEU A 120 5.66 10.06 5.95
C LEU A 120 6.66 9.68 4.86
N ARG A 121 7.72 8.97 5.25
CA ARG A 121 8.73 8.43 4.35
C ARG A 121 9.02 6.98 4.74
N ALA A 122 9.35 6.16 3.75
CA ALA A 122 9.77 4.78 3.94
C ALA A 122 10.80 4.39 2.87
N ASP A 123 11.68 3.44 3.18
CA ASP A 123 12.59 2.85 2.20
C ASP A 123 11.97 1.62 1.52
N VAL A 124 11.15 0.88 2.26
CA VAL A 124 10.41 -0.28 1.75
C VAL A 124 8.96 -0.18 2.19
N VAL A 125 8.03 -0.45 1.27
CA VAL A 125 6.59 -0.54 1.55
C VAL A 125 6.13 -1.97 1.28
N LEU A 126 5.45 -2.56 2.25
CA LEU A 126 4.83 -3.88 2.16
C LEU A 126 3.32 -3.70 2.07
N THR A 127 2.67 -4.29 1.06
CA THR A 127 1.20 -4.30 0.96
C THR A 127 0.71 -5.74 0.92
N SER A 128 -0.07 -6.13 1.93
CA SER A 128 -0.55 -7.51 2.08
C SER A 128 -1.58 -7.91 1.02
N ASN A 129 -2.33 -6.93 0.50
CA ASN A 129 -3.36 -7.13 -0.51
C ASN A 129 -3.60 -5.83 -1.29
N GLU A 130 -4.53 -5.86 -2.23
CA GLU A 130 -4.82 -4.76 -3.17
C GLU A 130 -5.92 -3.81 -2.70
N SER A 131 -6.46 -3.98 -1.51
CA SER A 131 -7.54 -3.12 -1.02
C SER A 131 -7.02 -1.75 -0.57
N GLU A 132 -7.91 -0.75 -0.58
CA GLU A 132 -7.62 0.59 -0.05
C GLU A 132 -7.26 0.62 1.44
N LEU A 133 -7.45 -0.49 2.16
CA LEU A 133 -7.05 -0.64 3.56
C LEU A 133 -5.58 -1.03 3.74
N ALA A 134 -4.91 -1.43 2.67
CA ALA A 134 -3.54 -1.96 2.73
C ALA A 134 -2.63 -1.47 1.58
N ASN A 135 -3.20 -0.86 0.53
CA ASN A 135 -2.44 -0.42 -0.64
C ASN A 135 -2.76 1.02 -1.06
N TYR A 136 -2.42 1.98 -0.20
CA TYR A 136 -2.51 3.42 -0.45
C TYR A 136 -1.12 4.07 -0.34
N VAL A 137 -0.29 3.87 -1.36
CA VAL A 137 1.16 4.15 -1.33
C VAL A 137 1.50 5.58 -1.78
N GLU A 138 0.58 6.25 -2.47
CA GLU A 138 0.73 7.61 -3.01
C GLU A 138 1.23 8.67 -2.00
N PRO A 139 0.79 8.69 -0.71
CA PRO A 139 1.28 9.69 0.24
C PRO A 139 2.69 9.39 0.79
N VAL A 140 3.28 8.24 0.46
CA VAL A 140 4.58 7.80 1.02
C VAL A 140 5.72 8.43 0.23
N GLY A 141 6.48 9.32 0.89
CA GLY A 141 7.68 9.91 0.31
C GLY A 141 8.90 8.98 0.36
N GLY A 142 9.99 9.39 -0.30
CA GLY A 142 11.27 8.69 -0.23
C GLY A 142 11.55 7.69 -1.36
N ASN A 143 10.63 7.53 -2.32
CA ASN A 143 10.73 6.56 -3.41
C ASN A 143 10.94 5.12 -2.91
N PRO A 144 10.01 4.60 -2.07
CA PRO A 144 10.18 3.28 -1.47
C PRO A 144 10.20 2.16 -2.51
N LEU A 145 10.95 1.11 -2.21
CA LEU A 145 10.82 -0.17 -2.90
C LEU A 145 9.52 -0.84 -2.46
N LEU A 146 8.66 -1.16 -3.43
CA LEU A 146 7.33 -1.69 -3.16
C LEU A 146 7.29 -3.22 -3.30
N LEU A 147 6.94 -3.91 -2.21
CA LEU A 147 6.62 -5.34 -2.19
C LEU A 147 5.10 -5.51 -2.07
N ARG A 148 4.48 -5.79 -3.22
CA ARG A 148 3.03 -5.70 -3.39
C ARG A 148 2.36 -7.06 -3.54
N SER A 149 1.52 -7.42 -2.57
CA SER A 149 0.54 -8.51 -2.65
C SER A 149 1.17 -9.79 -3.22
N ARG A 150 0.44 -10.53 -4.07
CA ARG A 150 0.91 -11.78 -4.71
C ARG A 150 2.22 -11.61 -5.49
N LEU A 151 2.54 -10.42 -6.01
CA LEU A 151 3.79 -10.19 -6.74
C LEU A 151 5.02 -10.27 -5.83
N ALA A 152 4.83 -10.09 -4.52
CA ALA A 152 5.87 -10.21 -3.53
C ALA A 152 5.93 -11.59 -2.84
N ALA A 153 5.16 -12.58 -3.33
CA ALA A 153 5.25 -13.95 -2.83
C ALA A 153 6.64 -14.54 -3.16
N GLY A 154 7.20 -15.27 -2.20
CA GLY A 154 8.56 -15.80 -2.27
C GLY A 154 9.55 -14.96 -1.46
N VAL A 155 10.82 -15.09 -1.78
CA VAL A 155 11.91 -14.39 -1.09
C VAL A 155 12.44 -13.28 -1.99
N THR A 156 12.41 -12.05 -1.48
CA THR A 156 12.82 -10.86 -2.22
C THR A 156 13.75 -10.01 -1.36
N ARG A 157 14.77 -9.41 -1.98
CA ARG A 157 15.68 -8.48 -1.31
C ARG A 157 15.34 -7.05 -1.68
N ALA A 158 15.12 -6.19 -0.67
CA ALA A 158 14.83 -4.77 -0.86
C ALA A 158 15.62 -3.96 0.18
N ASN A 159 16.34 -2.93 -0.28
CA ASN A 159 17.22 -2.09 0.53
C ASN A 159 18.17 -2.89 1.46
N GLY A 160 18.74 -3.99 0.95
CA GLY A 160 19.63 -4.87 1.71
C GLY A 160 18.94 -5.82 2.70
N ILE A 161 17.64 -5.67 2.94
CA ILE A 161 16.84 -6.52 3.84
C ILE A 161 16.24 -7.67 3.03
N LEU A 162 16.24 -8.87 3.62
CA LEU A 162 15.57 -10.04 3.07
C LEU A 162 14.12 -10.08 3.57
N PHE A 163 13.18 -10.04 2.64
CA PHE A 163 11.75 -10.19 2.90
C PHE A 163 11.28 -11.54 2.38
N ARG A 164 10.36 -12.14 3.11
CA ARG A 164 9.62 -13.32 2.70
C ARG A 164 8.14 -12.99 2.65
N GLY A 165 7.55 -12.96 1.47
CA GLY A 165 6.10 -12.88 1.28
C GLY A 165 5.52 -14.27 1.11
N VAL A 166 4.43 -14.58 1.81
CA VAL A 166 3.75 -15.87 1.73
C VAL A 166 2.25 -15.64 1.55
N PRO A 167 1.60 -16.23 0.53
CA PRO A 167 0.14 -16.31 0.48
C PRO A 167 -0.36 -16.99 1.76
N PHE A 168 -1.15 -16.28 2.56
CA PHE A 168 -1.37 -16.66 3.94
C PHE A 168 -2.83 -16.48 4.31
N GLY A 169 -3.56 -17.59 4.55
CA GLY A 169 -4.97 -17.50 4.90
C GLY A 169 -5.84 -16.79 3.85
N SER A 170 -5.46 -16.84 2.57
CA SER A 170 -6.24 -16.25 1.47
C SER A 170 -7.56 -17.00 1.28
N ALA A 171 -8.63 -16.31 0.85
CA ALA A 171 -9.88 -16.98 0.48
C ALA A 171 -9.70 -17.79 -0.81
N GLU A 172 -10.29 -18.97 -0.87
CA GLU A 172 -10.09 -19.94 -1.95
C GLU A 172 -10.85 -19.57 -3.24
N ASP A 173 -11.95 -18.79 -3.14
CA ASP A 173 -12.88 -18.53 -4.24
C ASP A 173 -12.99 -17.06 -4.70
N ALA A 174 -12.04 -16.19 -4.32
CA ALA A 174 -12.06 -14.80 -4.77
C ALA A 174 -11.49 -14.66 -6.18
N GLY A 175 -12.33 -14.91 -7.19
CA GLY A 175 -11.96 -14.79 -8.62
C GLY A 175 -11.50 -13.39 -9.05
N ASP A 176 -11.81 -12.37 -8.26
CA ASP A 176 -11.40 -10.96 -8.45
C ASP A 176 -10.13 -10.58 -7.66
N GLY A 177 -9.55 -11.51 -6.89
CA GLY A 177 -8.40 -11.24 -6.03
C GLY A 177 -8.72 -10.52 -4.70
N SER A 178 -9.99 -10.23 -4.39
CA SER A 178 -10.41 -9.58 -3.12
C SER A 178 -10.11 -10.42 -1.87
N GLY A 179 -9.96 -11.74 -2.04
CA GLY A 179 -9.62 -12.70 -1.00
C GLY A 179 -8.12 -12.89 -0.79
N VAL A 180 -7.27 -12.20 -1.54
CA VAL A 180 -5.81 -12.32 -1.43
C VAL A 180 -5.33 -11.74 -0.12
N ASN A 181 -4.43 -12.48 0.52
CA ASN A 181 -3.61 -12.00 1.62
C ASN A 181 -2.20 -12.57 1.51
N VAL A 182 -1.20 -11.70 1.59
CA VAL A 182 0.22 -12.05 1.70
C VAL A 182 0.73 -11.58 3.06
N ALA A 183 1.18 -12.53 3.87
CA ALA A 183 1.91 -12.23 5.08
C ALA A 183 3.39 -11.99 4.74
N PHE A 184 4.02 -11.07 5.45
CA PHE A 184 5.44 -10.75 5.26
C PHE A 184 6.24 -11.06 6.52
N ALA A 185 7.41 -11.66 6.34
CA ALA A 185 8.42 -11.81 7.39
C ALA A 185 9.75 -11.19 6.98
N TRP A 186 10.42 -10.51 7.90
CA TRP A 186 11.73 -9.90 7.69
C TRP A 186 12.52 -9.80 8.99
N THR A 187 13.81 -9.48 8.89
CA THR A 187 14.66 -9.22 10.05
C THR A 187 15.26 -7.84 9.95
N LEU A 188 15.14 -7.07 11.02
CA LEU A 188 15.72 -5.74 11.15
C LEU A 188 16.37 -5.61 12.53
N ASP A 189 17.62 -5.16 12.56
CA ASP A 189 18.42 -5.04 13.79
C ASP A 189 18.44 -6.32 14.64
N GLY A 190 18.46 -7.49 14.00
CA GLY A 190 18.46 -8.78 14.69
C GLY A 190 17.13 -9.23 15.27
N ILE A 191 16.04 -8.46 15.07
CA ILE A 191 14.68 -8.81 15.49
C ILE A 191 13.87 -9.26 14.27
N ARG A 192 13.18 -10.39 14.39
CA ARG A 192 12.33 -10.95 13.34
C ARG A 192 10.91 -10.43 13.49
N PHE A 193 10.38 -9.86 12.42
CA PHE A 193 9.02 -9.34 12.33
C PHE A 193 8.18 -10.23 11.43
N ALA A 194 6.89 -10.34 11.75
CA ALA A 194 5.89 -10.83 10.83
C ALA A 194 4.66 -9.91 10.80
N HIS A 195 4.21 -9.55 9.61
CA HIS A 195 2.97 -8.84 9.38
C HIS A 195 1.98 -9.79 8.72
N LEU A 196 0.91 -10.17 9.43
CA LEU A 196 -0.01 -11.19 8.94
C LEU A 196 -1.03 -10.69 7.90
N GLY A 197 -1.10 -9.38 7.68
CA GLY A 197 -2.04 -8.77 6.73
C GLY A 197 -3.49 -8.86 7.22
N SER A 198 -4.39 -9.30 6.35
CA SER A 198 -5.81 -9.54 6.64
C SER A 198 -6.28 -10.92 6.16
N PRO A 199 -5.82 -12.02 6.80
CA PRO A 199 -6.21 -13.37 6.41
C PRO A 199 -7.74 -13.53 6.51
N LYS A 200 -8.30 -14.27 5.56
CA LYS A 200 -9.74 -14.56 5.44
C LYS A 200 -10.13 -15.91 6.04
N ARG A 201 -9.15 -16.81 6.18
CA ARG A 201 -9.26 -18.10 6.84
C ARG A 201 -8.04 -18.37 7.70
N VAL A 202 -8.13 -19.39 8.55
CA VAL A 202 -6.97 -19.93 9.24
C VAL A 202 -5.93 -20.35 8.19
N PRO A 203 -4.66 -19.94 8.34
CA PRO A 203 -3.61 -20.35 7.42
C PRO A 203 -3.35 -21.85 7.55
N PHE A 204 -3.02 -22.50 6.43
CA PHE A 204 -2.64 -23.90 6.44
C PHE A 204 -1.28 -24.08 7.15
N PRO A 205 -1.00 -25.28 7.72
CA PRO A 205 0.28 -25.55 8.36
C PRO A 205 1.50 -25.25 7.47
N GLU A 206 1.38 -25.49 6.15
CA GLU A 206 2.40 -25.23 5.14
C GLU A 206 2.62 -23.73 4.93
N GLU A 207 1.55 -22.93 4.92
CA GLU A 207 1.64 -21.46 4.82
C GLU A 207 2.37 -20.89 6.04
N LEU A 208 2.07 -21.40 7.23
CA LEU A 208 2.78 -21.01 8.45
C LEU A 208 4.24 -21.44 8.46
N ALA A 209 4.52 -22.67 8.02
CA ALA A 209 5.88 -23.19 7.92
C ALA A 209 6.71 -22.39 6.90
N GLN A 210 6.10 -21.99 5.78
CA GLN A 210 6.76 -21.14 4.79
C GLN A 210 7.08 -19.76 5.34
N LEU A 211 6.17 -19.12 6.10
CA LEU A 211 6.39 -17.81 6.72
C LEU A 211 7.52 -17.87 7.75
N GLY A 212 7.54 -18.94 8.55
CA GLY A 212 8.53 -19.17 9.60
C GLY A 212 8.25 -18.41 10.89
N GLY A 213 9.16 -18.51 11.85
CA GLY A 213 9.03 -17.84 13.15
C GLY A 213 9.31 -16.33 13.11
N ALA A 214 8.80 -15.61 14.11
CA ALA A 214 9.02 -14.19 14.30
C ALA A 214 8.97 -13.82 15.78
N ASP A 215 9.81 -12.88 16.20
CA ASP A 215 9.83 -12.37 17.57
C ASP A 215 8.65 -11.42 17.81
N ILE A 216 8.34 -10.59 16.82
CA ILE A 216 7.25 -9.60 16.86
C ILE A 216 6.26 -9.90 15.74
N VAL A 217 4.99 -10.12 16.10
CA VAL A 217 3.91 -10.43 15.15
C VAL A 217 2.85 -9.34 15.20
N PHE A 218 2.64 -8.64 14.08
CA PHE A 218 1.49 -7.77 13.87
C PHE A 218 0.29 -8.64 13.47
N VAL A 219 -0.71 -8.71 14.33
CA VAL A 219 -1.80 -9.69 14.24
C VAL A 219 -3.17 -9.03 14.10
N PRO A 220 -3.94 -9.31 13.03
CA PRO A 220 -5.25 -8.72 12.82
C PRO A 220 -6.29 -9.38 13.73
N VAL A 221 -6.91 -8.61 14.63
CA VAL A 221 -7.84 -9.15 15.64
C VAL A 221 -9.29 -8.69 15.47
N GLY A 222 -9.55 -7.71 14.61
CA GLY A 222 -10.90 -7.29 14.25
C GLY A 222 -11.43 -7.93 12.96
N GLY A 223 -10.74 -8.96 12.46
CA GLY A 223 -11.00 -9.61 11.17
C GLY A 223 -11.67 -10.98 11.29
N ALA A 224 -11.31 -11.88 10.36
CA ALA A 224 -11.96 -13.19 10.22
C ALA A 224 -11.52 -14.23 11.29
N LEU A 225 -10.35 -14.05 11.89
CA LEU A 225 -9.79 -15.02 12.83
C LEU A 225 -10.26 -14.76 14.25
N SER A 226 -10.69 -15.82 14.93
CA SER A 226 -10.96 -15.78 16.36
C SER A 226 -9.67 -15.88 17.18
N ARG A 227 -9.76 -15.58 18.48
CA ARG A 227 -8.65 -15.74 19.42
C ARG A 227 -8.10 -17.17 19.40
N GLU A 228 -8.98 -18.16 19.44
CA GLU A 228 -8.66 -19.58 19.50
C GLU A 228 -7.91 -20.05 18.25
N GLN A 229 -8.09 -19.33 17.13
CA GLN A 229 -7.36 -19.56 15.89
C GLN A 229 -6.03 -18.79 15.84
N ILE A 230 -5.95 -17.62 16.48
CA ILE A 230 -4.74 -16.78 16.51
C ILE A 230 -3.69 -17.34 17.47
N ASP A 231 -4.09 -17.77 18.66
CA ASP A 231 -3.15 -18.19 19.72
C ASP A 231 -2.21 -19.33 19.24
N PRO A 232 -2.70 -20.40 18.59
CA PRO A 232 -1.82 -21.44 18.05
C PRO A 232 -0.85 -20.94 16.97
N LEU A 233 -1.20 -19.89 16.22
CA LEU A 233 -0.30 -19.31 15.22
C LEU A 233 0.85 -18.58 15.90
N LEU A 234 0.54 -17.75 16.91
CA LEU A 234 1.54 -17.02 17.69
C LEU A 234 2.51 -17.98 18.39
N ASP A 235 1.98 -19.06 18.99
CA ASP A 235 2.77 -20.08 19.67
C ASP A 235 3.72 -20.80 18.69
N ARG A 236 3.21 -21.27 17.54
CA ARG A 236 4.02 -21.95 16.53
C ARG A 236 5.06 -21.03 15.88
N MET A 237 4.79 -19.72 15.81
CA MET A 237 5.76 -18.73 15.32
C MET A 237 6.83 -18.38 16.35
N GLY A 238 6.67 -18.78 17.61
CA GLY A 238 7.55 -18.39 18.71
C GLY A 238 7.44 -16.89 19.03
N ALA A 239 6.26 -16.30 18.87
CA ALA A 239 6.04 -14.87 19.07
C ALA A 239 6.33 -14.47 20.53
N ARG A 240 7.27 -13.54 20.71
CA ARG A 240 7.58 -12.94 22.02
C ARG A 240 6.74 -11.71 22.28
N ILE A 241 6.41 -10.95 21.23
CA ILE A 241 5.50 -9.82 21.28
C ILE A 241 4.43 -9.96 20.18
N ALA A 242 3.17 -10.00 20.58
CA ALA A 242 2.04 -9.87 19.66
C ALA A 242 1.49 -8.45 19.73
N VAL A 243 1.34 -7.81 18.56
CA VAL A 243 0.79 -6.45 18.43
C VAL A 243 -0.53 -6.54 17.68
N PRO A 244 -1.68 -6.44 18.36
CA PRO A 244 -2.97 -6.50 17.70
C PRO A 244 -3.15 -5.30 16.76
N MET A 245 -3.77 -5.54 15.62
CA MET A 245 -4.03 -4.53 14.59
C MET A 245 -5.39 -4.76 13.93
N ALA A 246 -5.78 -3.84 13.04
CA ALA A 246 -7.01 -3.92 12.25
C ALA A 246 -8.28 -4.22 13.07
N TYR A 247 -8.44 -3.56 14.22
CA TYR A 247 -9.61 -3.63 15.10
C TYR A 247 -10.33 -2.29 15.23
N ARG A 248 -11.55 -2.31 15.76
CA ARG A 248 -12.39 -1.13 15.97
C ARG A 248 -11.79 -0.21 17.03
N THR A 249 -11.69 1.07 16.71
CA THR A 249 -11.25 2.12 17.63
C THR A 249 -12.19 3.32 17.52
N PRO A 250 -12.14 4.28 18.46
CA PRO A 250 -12.87 5.54 18.32
C PRO A 250 -12.54 6.34 17.05
N LYS A 251 -11.33 6.16 16.47
CA LYS A 251 -10.93 6.82 15.22
C LYS A 251 -11.27 6.01 13.96
N ALA A 252 -11.47 4.70 14.08
CA ALA A 252 -11.78 3.82 12.97
C ALA A 252 -13.25 4.00 12.52
N THR A 253 -13.47 4.66 11.38
CA THR A 253 -14.81 4.99 10.86
C THR A 253 -15.44 3.86 10.04
N ARG A 254 -14.69 2.81 9.73
CA ARG A 254 -15.14 1.70 8.88
C ARG A 254 -16.13 0.78 9.62
N PRO A 255 -17.32 0.52 9.05
CA PRO A 255 -18.24 -0.48 9.58
C PRO A 255 -17.72 -1.91 9.36
N GLY A 256 -18.12 -2.83 10.24
CA GLY A 256 -17.85 -4.27 10.09
C GLY A 256 -16.51 -4.77 10.63
N ILE A 257 -15.69 -3.93 11.27
CA ILE A 257 -14.48 -4.36 12.00
C ILE A 257 -14.85 -4.73 13.44
N GLY A 258 -14.36 -5.88 13.92
CA GLY A 258 -14.56 -6.36 15.31
C GLY A 258 -13.79 -5.54 16.35
N SER A 259 -14.20 -5.62 17.63
CA SER A 259 -13.45 -4.99 18.72
C SER A 259 -12.24 -5.84 19.12
N ILE A 260 -11.30 -5.23 19.85
CA ILE A 260 -10.13 -5.91 20.41
C ILE A 260 -10.46 -6.76 21.66
N ASP A 261 -11.63 -6.53 22.26
CA ASP A 261 -11.97 -7.10 23.57
C ASP A 261 -11.98 -8.63 23.60
N PRO A 262 -12.54 -9.36 22.60
CA PRO A 262 -12.50 -10.83 22.58
C PRO A 262 -11.07 -11.37 22.56
N PHE A 263 -10.15 -10.66 21.87
CA PHE A 263 -8.75 -11.04 21.81
C PHE A 263 -8.06 -10.88 23.17
N LEU A 264 -8.38 -9.83 23.94
CA LEU A 264 -7.75 -9.52 25.23
C LEU A 264 -8.43 -10.15 26.45
N ALA A 265 -9.67 -10.64 26.31
CA ALA A 265 -10.48 -11.11 27.42
C ALA A 265 -9.75 -12.14 28.29
N GLY A 266 -9.60 -11.86 29.59
CA GLY A 266 -8.96 -12.76 30.55
C GLY A 266 -7.45 -12.94 30.39
N ARG A 267 -6.78 -12.19 29.51
CA ARG A 267 -5.31 -12.23 29.39
C ARG A 267 -4.65 -11.33 30.42
N THR A 268 -3.61 -11.84 31.07
CA THR A 268 -2.82 -11.11 32.07
C THR A 268 -1.52 -10.53 31.50
N ASN A 269 -1.03 -11.07 30.38
CA ASN A 269 0.20 -10.65 29.70
C ASN A 269 -0.01 -9.47 28.72
N VAL A 270 -0.94 -8.56 29.05
CA VAL A 270 -1.30 -7.42 28.19
C VAL A 270 -0.64 -6.15 28.73
N THR A 271 0.20 -5.52 27.92
CA THR A 271 0.81 -4.22 28.19
C THR A 271 0.17 -3.18 27.28
N ARG A 272 -0.59 -2.24 27.86
CA ARG A 272 -1.09 -1.06 27.14
C ARG A 272 -0.02 0.02 27.17
N LEU A 273 0.40 0.47 25.99
CA LEU A 273 1.45 1.47 25.86
C LEU A 273 0.84 2.87 25.93
N ALA A 274 1.60 3.82 26.46
CA ALA A 274 1.20 5.23 26.51
C ALA A 274 1.34 5.92 25.14
N GLU A 275 2.25 5.42 24.30
CA GLU A 275 2.58 5.98 22.99
C GLU A 275 2.02 5.10 21.86
N PRO A 276 1.82 5.66 20.64
CA PRO A 276 1.36 4.91 19.48
C PRO A 276 2.47 4.03 18.87
N GLY A 277 3.36 3.49 19.70
CA GLY A 277 4.55 2.79 19.28
C GLY A 277 5.43 2.42 20.46
N PHE A 278 6.56 1.79 20.16
CA PHE A 278 7.55 1.37 21.15
C PHE A 278 8.93 1.29 20.51
N SER A 279 9.97 1.23 21.35
CA SER A 279 11.35 1.04 20.90
C SER A 279 12.01 -0.10 21.66
N LEU A 280 12.73 -0.94 20.93
CA LEU A 280 13.32 -2.16 21.46
C LEU A 280 14.76 -2.31 20.95
N SER A 281 15.56 -3.04 21.72
CA SER A 281 16.80 -3.65 21.27
C SER A 281 16.62 -5.17 21.31
N PRO A 282 17.46 -5.97 20.62
CA PRO A 282 17.36 -7.43 20.63
C PRO A 282 17.36 -8.05 22.04
N GLY A 283 18.19 -7.51 22.94
CA GLY A 283 18.24 -7.95 24.34
C GLY A 283 17.06 -7.47 25.20
N GLY A 284 16.21 -6.58 24.68
CA GLY A 284 15.04 -6.01 25.37
C GLY A 284 13.72 -6.72 25.09
N LEU A 285 13.73 -7.84 24.36
CA LEU A 285 12.53 -8.65 24.14
C LEU A 285 12.14 -9.38 25.45
N PRO A 286 10.83 -9.50 25.76
CA PRO A 286 10.38 -10.12 27.01
C PRO A 286 10.66 -11.62 27.01
N GLU A 287 11.01 -12.18 28.18
CA GLU A 287 11.27 -13.62 28.33
C GLU A 287 10.00 -14.45 28.15
N THR A 288 8.86 -13.91 28.61
CA THR A 288 7.54 -14.50 28.42
C THR A 288 6.77 -13.77 27.32
N PRO A 289 5.99 -14.47 26.46
CA PRO A 289 5.18 -13.83 25.44
C PRO A 289 4.25 -12.75 26.02
N ALA A 290 4.27 -11.57 25.42
CA ALA A 290 3.47 -10.43 25.84
C ALA A 290 2.67 -9.85 24.67
N ILE A 291 1.55 -9.19 25.00
CA ILE A 291 0.74 -8.46 24.04
C ILE A 291 0.94 -6.98 24.25
N PHE A 292 1.44 -6.29 23.25
CA PHE A 292 1.62 -4.84 23.29
C PHE A 292 0.47 -4.19 22.55
N VAL A 293 -0.34 -3.41 23.25
CA VAL A 293 -1.45 -2.63 22.66
C VAL A 293 -1.00 -1.16 22.60
N PRO A 294 -0.60 -0.64 21.43
CA PRO A 294 -0.17 0.74 21.29
C PRO A 294 -1.33 1.71 21.55
N ALA A 295 -1.00 2.94 21.99
CA ALA A 295 -1.98 4.01 22.07
C ALA A 295 -2.46 4.42 20.67
N LEU A 296 -3.61 5.10 20.61
CA LEU A 296 -4.13 5.57 19.33
C LEU A 296 -3.23 6.70 18.77
N PRO A 297 -2.75 6.60 17.52
CA PRO A 297 -2.09 7.70 16.83
C PRO A 297 -3.10 8.79 16.50
#